data_AF-M3FUT4-F1
#
_entry.id   AF-M3FUT4-F1
#
_cell.length_a   1.000
_cell.length_b   1.000
_cell.length_c   1.000
_cell.angle_alpha   90.00
_cell.angle_beta   90.00
_cell.angle_gamma   90.00
#
_symmetry.space_group_name_H-M   'P 1'
#
loop_
_entity.id
_entity.type
_entity.pdbx_description
1 polymer ?
#
loop_
_entity_poly.entity_id
_entity_poly.type
_entity_poly.pdbx_seq_one_letter_code
_entity_poly.pdbx_strand_id
1 'polypeptide(L)'
;MNYESPNPYWPNQPQSWTYEFAPRAAKGIAEAIDKVLKELQTKVLNGIQTNIYDSVNDLITKMYEDVVERNRFLQIRTELIWWKEACYSVSLNQSYKNQQRGVLQVAIAFDYASFIPEIYPTSVDYFLKETYKNITADEDKNLKLSEIFKMIEQCRNQLKTIFIEPDALLGRISLLDFIVGLVWEKFTTKQFQKFVGISDNSEITLVEFTIWLFHDLQTLKILAGNTRES
;
A
#
# COMPACT_ATOMS: atom_id res chain seq x y z
N MET A 1 -37.94 -61.51 15.80
CA MET A 1 -39.06 -60.85 16.51
C MET A 1 -39.08 -59.39 16.11
N ASN A 2 -40.23 -58.86 15.73
CA ASN A 2 -40.39 -57.45 15.42
C ASN A 2 -40.66 -56.68 16.73
N TYR A 3 -39.76 -55.77 17.08
CA TYR A 3 -39.78 -55.04 18.35
C TYR A 3 -40.24 -53.57 18.20
N GLU A 4 -40.78 -53.21 17.04
CA GLU A 4 -41.26 -51.85 16.73
C GLU A 4 -42.54 -51.45 17.46
N SER A 5 -43.26 -52.41 18.06
CA SER A 5 -44.44 -52.15 18.88
C SER A 5 -44.10 -52.12 20.38
N PRO A 6 -44.88 -51.38 21.20
CA PRO A 6 -44.77 -51.44 22.66
C PRO A 6 -44.87 -52.87 23.21
N ASN A 7 -44.39 -53.08 24.44
CA ASN A 7 -44.53 -54.37 25.11
C ASN A 7 -46.03 -54.75 25.17
N PRO A 8 -46.45 -55.89 24.60
CA PRO A 8 -47.86 -56.29 24.57
C PRO A 8 -48.39 -56.72 25.94
N TYR A 9 -47.49 -56.99 26.89
CA TYR A 9 -47.84 -57.41 28.24
C TYR A 9 -47.80 -56.22 29.20
N TRP A 10 -48.60 -56.31 30.27
CA TRP A 10 -48.59 -55.34 31.37
C TRP A 10 -47.64 -55.80 32.48
N PRO A 11 -47.08 -54.89 33.31
CA PRO A 11 -46.17 -55.26 34.40
C PRO A 11 -46.77 -56.22 35.44
N ASN A 12 -48.10 -56.36 35.48
CA ASN A 12 -48.80 -57.33 36.31
C ASN A 12 -48.69 -58.79 35.81
N GLN A 13 -48.07 -59.03 34.64
CA GLN A 13 -47.74 -60.36 34.10
C GLN A 13 -46.22 -60.55 34.08
N PRO A 14 -45.59 -60.76 35.26
CA PRO A 14 -44.15 -60.53 35.45
C PRO A 14 -43.24 -61.41 34.59
N GLN A 15 -43.56 -62.69 34.35
CA GLN A 15 -42.74 -63.56 33.49
C GLN A 15 -42.76 -63.09 32.02
N SER A 16 -43.95 -62.90 31.43
CA SER A 16 -44.09 -62.52 30.02
C SER A 16 -43.65 -61.08 29.77
N TRP A 17 -43.94 -60.17 30.71
CA TRP A 17 -43.52 -58.77 30.62
C TRP A 17 -42.00 -58.64 30.63
N THR A 18 -41.32 -59.29 31.57
CA THR A 18 -39.85 -59.17 31.72
C THR A 18 -39.12 -59.79 30.52
N TYR A 19 -39.64 -60.90 30.01
CA TYR A 19 -39.07 -61.59 28.84
C TYR A 19 -39.12 -60.73 27.57
N GLU A 20 -40.23 -60.01 27.35
CA GLU A 20 -40.38 -59.10 26.19
C GLU A 20 -39.76 -57.72 26.42
N PHE A 21 -39.72 -57.23 27.67
CA PHE A 21 -39.21 -55.90 28.00
C PHE A 21 -37.70 -55.80 27.78
N ALA A 22 -36.92 -56.74 28.33
CA ALA A 22 -35.46 -56.69 28.27
C ALA A 22 -34.89 -56.58 26.83
N PRO A 23 -35.29 -57.43 25.85
CA PRO A 23 -34.78 -57.31 24.49
C PRO A 23 -35.27 -56.05 23.78
N ARG A 24 -36.50 -55.58 24.05
CA ARG A 24 -37.05 -54.32 23.48
C ARG A 24 -36.32 -53.09 24.01
N ALA A 25 -36.09 -53.04 25.31
CA ALA A 25 -35.34 -51.97 25.96
C ALA A 25 -33.88 -51.95 25.49
N ALA A 26 -33.22 -53.11 25.42
CA ALA A 26 -31.86 -53.21 24.89
C ALA A 26 -31.78 -52.74 23.42
N LYS A 27 -32.75 -53.11 22.58
CA LYS A 27 -32.83 -52.64 21.19
C LYS A 27 -33.03 -51.13 21.11
N GLY A 28 -33.96 -50.56 21.89
CA GLY A 28 -34.20 -49.11 21.89
C GLY A 28 -32.99 -48.30 22.38
N ILE A 29 -32.25 -48.82 23.37
CA ILE A 29 -31.00 -48.23 23.83
C ILE A 29 -29.93 -48.30 22.73
N ALA A 30 -29.77 -49.45 22.08
CA ALA A 30 -28.82 -49.63 20.99
C ALA A 30 -29.13 -48.69 19.80
N GLU A 31 -30.41 -48.57 19.42
CA GLU A 31 -30.84 -47.65 18.36
C GLU A 31 -30.58 -46.18 18.71
N ALA A 32 -30.80 -45.79 19.97
CA ALA A 32 -30.50 -44.44 20.44
C ALA A 32 -28.98 -44.15 20.40
N ILE A 33 -28.15 -45.10 20.83
CA ILE A 33 -26.69 -44.99 20.77
C ILE A 33 -26.20 -44.93 19.32
N ASP A 34 -26.71 -45.81 18.46
CA ASP A 34 -26.34 -45.84 17.03
C ASP A 34 -26.71 -44.55 16.31
N LYS A 35 -27.86 -43.95 16.65
CA LYS A 35 -28.27 -42.66 16.10
C LYS A 35 -27.31 -41.55 16.51
N VAL A 36 -26.95 -41.46 17.79
CA VAL A 36 -26.00 -40.47 18.30
C VAL A 36 -24.62 -40.65 17.66
N LEU A 37 -24.14 -41.89 17.50
CA LEU A 37 -22.85 -42.18 16.87
C LEU A 37 -22.84 -41.75 15.39
N LYS A 38 -23.92 -42.00 14.63
CA LYS A 38 -24.04 -41.57 13.24
C LYS A 38 -24.10 -40.04 13.10
N GLU A 39 -24.84 -39.37 13.98
CA GLU A 39 -24.91 -37.91 14.01
C GLU A 39 -23.55 -37.28 14.35
N LEU A 40 -22.83 -37.82 15.34
CA LEU A 40 -21.48 -37.39 15.69
C LEU A 40 -20.50 -37.61 14.54
N GLN A 41 -20.51 -38.79 13.91
CA GLN A 41 -19.65 -39.09 12.77
C GLN A 41 -19.87 -38.10 11.62
N THR A 42 -21.13 -37.83 11.27
CA THR A 42 -21.50 -36.88 10.20
C THR A 42 -21.04 -35.47 10.55
N LYS A 43 -21.26 -35.03 11.79
CA LYS A 43 -20.85 -33.69 12.25
C LYS A 43 -19.34 -33.51 12.26
N VAL A 44 -18.59 -34.52 12.69
CA VAL A 44 -17.11 -34.51 12.70
C VAL A 44 -16.58 -34.49 11.27
N LEU A 45 -17.09 -35.33 10.38
CA LEU A 45 -16.64 -35.37 8.98
C LEU A 45 -16.94 -34.05 8.24
N ASN A 46 -18.16 -33.52 8.41
CA ASN A 46 -18.53 -32.23 7.82
C ASN A 46 -17.69 -31.08 8.39
N GLY A 47 -17.45 -31.07 9.71
CA GLY A 47 -16.60 -30.06 10.35
C GLY A 47 -15.14 -30.12 9.89
N ILE A 48 -14.58 -31.32 9.71
CA ILE A 48 -13.24 -31.51 9.11
C ILE A 48 -13.24 -30.98 7.68
N GLN A 49 -14.26 -31.30 6.90
CA GLN A 49 -14.36 -30.87 5.51
C GLN A 49 -14.45 -29.34 5.39
N THR A 50 -15.28 -28.67 6.19
CA THR A 50 -15.37 -27.20 6.19
C THR A 50 -14.06 -26.56 6.64
N ASN A 51 -13.45 -27.07 7.71
CA ASN A 51 -12.17 -26.53 8.21
C ASN A 51 -11.05 -26.67 7.17
N ILE A 52 -11.03 -27.77 6.40
CA ILE A 52 -10.07 -27.95 5.29
C ILE A 52 -10.36 -26.94 4.18
N TYR A 53 -11.62 -26.77 3.77
CA TYR A 53 -11.95 -25.79 2.73
C TYR A 53 -11.59 -24.36 3.13
N ASP A 54 -11.91 -23.96 4.35
CA ASP A 54 -11.60 -22.63 4.86
C ASP A 54 -10.08 -22.43 4.97
N SER A 55 -9.35 -23.41 5.50
CA SER A 55 -7.88 -23.34 5.58
C SER A 55 -7.23 -23.28 4.20
N VAL A 56 -7.73 -24.04 3.23
CA VAL A 56 -7.23 -24.03 1.85
C VAL A 56 -7.55 -22.70 1.17
N ASN A 57 -8.75 -22.16 1.35
CA ASN A 57 -9.13 -20.84 0.83
C ASN A 57 -8.27 -19.73 1.43
N ASP A 58 -8.02 -19.76 2.74
CA ASP A 58 -7.13 -18.82 3.41
C ASP A 58 -5.69 -18.90 2.87
N LEU A 59 -5.18 -20.12 2.66
CA LEU A 59 -3.86 -20.33 2.08
C LEU A 59 -3.77 -19.85 0.63
N ILE A 60 -4.79 -20.12 -0.19
CA ILE A 60 -4.87 -19.64 -1.57
C ILE A 60 -4.93 -18.11 -1.60
N THR A 61 -5.74 -17.50 -0.73
CA THR A 61 -5.88 -16.04 -0.64
C THR A 61 -4.55 -15.39 -0.27
N LYS A 62 -3.89 -15.88 0.79
CA LYS A 62 -2.57 -15.39 1.20
C LYS A 62 -1.52 -15.58 0.12
N MET A 63 -1.51 -16.75 -0.54
CA MET A 63 -0.58 -17.01 -1.64
C MET A 63 -0.83 -16.06 -2.82
N TYR A 64 -2.08 -15.80 -3.15
CA TYR A 64 -2.45 -14.87 -4.20
C TYR A 64 -1.97 -13.44 -3.86
N GLU A 65 -2.26 -12.96 -2.64
CA GLU A 65 -1.79 -11.66 -2.15
C GLU A 65 -0.25 -11.56 -2.19
N ASP A 66 0.46 -12.58 -1.68
CA ASP A 66 1.92 -12.64 -1.71
C ASP A 66 2.48 -12.60 -3.14
N VAL A 67 1.85 -13.32 -4.07
CA VAL A 67 2.27 -13.34 -5.49
C VAL A 67 2.02 -11.98 -6.14
N VAL A 68 0.87 -11.35 -5.88
CA VAL A 68 0.54 -10.02 -6.40
C VAL A 68 1.53 -8.98 -5.87
N GLU A 69 1.79 -8.96 -4.57
CA GLU A 69 2.74 -8.02 -3.95
C GLU A 69 4.16 -8.23 -4.46
N ARG A 70 4.62 -9.49 -4.55
CA ARG A 70 5.95 -9.79 -5.14
C ARG A 70 6.07 -9.31 -6.58
N ASN A 71 5.04 -9.53 -7.40
CA ASN A 71 5.02 -9.06 -8.78
C ASN A 71 5.03 -7.53 -8.86
N ARG A 72 4.29 -6.84 -7.99
CA ARG A 72 4.31 -5.37 -7.89
C ARG A 72 5.71 -4.85 -7.58
N PHE A 73 6.40 -5.42 -6.59
CA PHE A 73 7.78 -5.01 -6.28
C PHE A 73 8.76 -5.32 -7.40
N LEU A 74 8.59 -6.43 -8.12
CA LEU A 74 9.42 -6.76 -9.29
C LEU A 74 9.20 -5.75 -10.43
N GLN A 75 7.96 -5.34 -10.68
CA GLN A 75 7.63 -4.30 -11.65
C GLN A 75 8.29 -2.97 -11.28
N ILE A 76 8.15 -2.51 -10.04
CA ILE A 76 8.77 -1.25 -9.57
C ILE A 76 10.30 -1.30 -9.73
N ARG A 77 10.95 -2.41 -9.36
CA ARG A 77 12.41 -2.57 -9.53
C ARG A 77 12.82 -2.48 -11.00
N THR A 78 12.01 -3.05 -11.89
CA THR A 78 12.26 -3.01 -13.34
C THR A 78 12.08 -1.60 -13.88
N GLU A 79 11.03 -0.89 -13.47
CA GLU A 79 10.78 0.51 -13.83
C GLU A 79 11.87 1.44 -13.32
N LEU A 80 12.33 1.26 -12.07
CA LEU A 80 13.45 1.99 -11.49
C LEU A 80 14.73 1.85 -12.30
N ILE A 81 15.05 0.62 -12.73
CA ILE A 81 16.22 0.36 -13.57
C ILE A 81 16.05 1.06 -14.93
N TRP A 82 14.90 0.92 -15.57
CA TRP A 82 14.63 1.58 -16.84
C TRP A 82 14.72 3.09 -16.75
N TRP A 83 14.11 3.69 -15.72
CA TRP A 83 14.14 5.12 -15.48
C TRP A 83 15.58 5.63 -15.28
N LYS A 84 16.37 4.95 -14.44
CA LYS A 84 17.77 5.27 -14.20
C LYS A 84 18.62 5.19 -15.47
N GLU A 85 18.51 4.08 -16.22
CA GLU A 85 19.35 3.84 -17.40
C GLU A 85 18.94 4.69 -18.61
N ALA A 86 17.64 4.91 -18.81
CA ALA A 86 17.14 5.76 -19.88
C ALA A 86 17.49 7.24 -19.64
N CYS A 87 17.62 7.65 -18.36
CA CYS A 87 17.98 9.01 -17.98
C CYS A 87 17.08 10.06 -18.68
N TYR A 88 15.79 9.76 -18.71
CA TYR A 88 14.78 10.47 -19.50
C TYR A 88 13.62 10.92 -18.62
N SER A 89 13.25 12.19 -18.78
CA SER A 89 12.10 12.80 -18.12
C SER A 89 10.85 12.59 -18.97
N VAL A 90 9.85 11.91 -18.39
CA VAL A 90 8.54 11.73 -19.03
C VAL A 90 7.77 13.05 -19.02
N SER A 91 7.82 13.81 -17.92
CA SER A 91 7.13 15.11 -17.82
C SER A 91 7.69 16.17 -18.78
N LEU A 92 8.99 16.18 -19.04
CA LEU A 92 9.63 17.15 -19.94
C LEU A 92 9.86 16.63 -21.37
N ASN A 93 9.68 15.32 -21.62
CA ASN A 93 10.01 14.64 -22.86
C ASN A 93 11.46 14.89 -23.33
N GLN A 94 12.41 14.90 -22.39
CA GLN A 94 13.82 15.22 -22.64
C GLN A 94 14.74 14.45 -21.70
N SER A 95 16.02 14.29 -22.06
CA SER A 95 17.01 13.68 -21.15
C SER A 95 17.31 14.59 -19.96
N TYR A 96 17.46 14.00 -18.77
CA TYR A 96 17.89 14.70 -17.57
C TYR A 96 19.29 15.31 -17.69
N LYS A 97 20.19 14.69 -18.46
CA LYS A 97 21.57 15.19 -18.64
C LYS A 97 21.67 16.55 -19.32
N ASN A 98 20.62 16.95 -20.07
CA ASN A 98 20.58 18.21 -20.78
C ASN A 98 19.84 19.31 -20.01
N GLN A 99 19.33 19.01 -18.80
CA GLN A 99 18.53 19.96 -18.04
C GLN A 99 19.39 20.90 -17.20
N GLN A 100 18.90 22.13 -17.06
CA GLN A 100 19.52 23.12 -16.18
C GLN A 100 19.23 22.79 -14.71
N ARG A 101 20.12 23.26 -13.82
CA ARG A 101 19.88 23.24 -12.37
C ARG A 101 18.65 24.11 -12.06
N GLY A 102 17.86 23.70 -11.08
CA GLY A 102 16.49 24.18 -10.83
C GLY A 102 15.45 23.24 -11.45
N VAL A 103 15.50 23.04 -12.78
CA VAL A 103 14.56 22.15 -13.48
C VAL A 103 14.83 20.69 -13.20
N LEU A 104 16.11 20.31 -13.22
CA LEU A 104 16.54 18.93 -13.04
C LEU A 104 16.02 18.33 -11.73
N GLN A 105 16.15 19.06 -10.62
CA GLN A 105 15.75 18.63 -9.28
C GLN A 105 14.23 18.39 -9.22
N VAL A 106 13.47 19.35 -9.76
CA VAL A 106 12.01 19.27 -9.78
C VAL A 106 11.52 18.14 -10.68
N ALA A 107 12.08 18.02 -11.89
CA ALA A 107 11.69 17.00 -12.86
C ALA A 107 12.01 15.58 -12.36
N ILE A 108 13.20 15.37 -11.78
CA ILE A 108 13.57 14.10 -11.17
C ILE A 108 12.60 13.75 -10.04
N ALA A 109 12.35 14.67 -9.10
CA ALA A 109 11.44 14.41 -7.99
C ALA A 109 10.01 14.08 -8.47
N PHE A 110 9.51 14.83 -9.46
CA PHE A 110 8.17 14.65 -10.02
C PHE A 110 8.01 13.34 -10.77
N ASP A 111 8.91 13.05 -11.71
CA ASP A 111 8.85 11.82 -12.50
C ASP A 111 9.04 10.59 -11.60
N TYR A 112 9.99 10.66 -10.66
CA TYR A 112 10.23 9.58 -9.71
C TYR A 112 9.03 9.33 -8.80
N ALA A 113 8.37 10.40 -8.34
CA ALA A 113 7.14 10.26 -7.58
C ALA A 113 6.03 9.58 -8.38
N SER A 114 5.95 9.75 -9.70
CA SER A 114 4.80 9.26 -10.50
C SER A 114 4.56 7.75 -10.38
N PHE A 115 5.62 6.94 -10.42
CA PHE A 115 5.53 5.48 -10.43
C PHE A 115 5.90 4.81 -9.10
N ILE A 116 6.48 5.55 -8.15
CA ILE A 116 6.75 5.02 -6.81
C ILE A 116 5.47 4.99 -5.96
N PRO A 117 5.16 3.86 -5.29
CA PRO A 117 4.01 3.74 -4.40
C PRO A 117 4.16 4.63 -3.15
N GLU A 118 3.06 4.87 -2.46
CA GLU A 118 2.98 5.72 -1.27
C GLU A 118 3.82 5.18 -0.10
N ILE A 119 3.83 3.86 0.06
CA ILE A 119 4.62 3.15 1.07
C ILE A 119 5.78 2.46 0.36
N TYR A 120 7.00 2.84 0.73
CA TYR A 120 8.22 2.34 0.11
C TYR A 120 9.35 2.22 1.15
N PRO A 121 10.33 1.34 0.92
CA PRO A 121 11.47 1.21 1.82
C PRO A 121 12.47 2.36 1.63
N THR A 122 13.19 2.74 2.69
CA THR A 122 14.19 3.82 2.68
C THR A 122 15.28 3.64 1.60
N SER A 123 15.53 2.41 1.12
CA SER A 123 16.46 2.16 0.01
C SER A 123 16.09 2.92 -1.28
N VAL A 124 14.81 3.27 -1.47
CA VAL A 124 14.32 4.08 -2.59
C VAL A 124 14.85 5.52 -2.53
N ASP A 125 15.03 6.09 -1.33
CA ASP A 125 15.62 7.43 -1.18
C ASP A 125 17.12 7.40 -1.52
N TYR A 126 17.82 6.36 -1.07
CA TYR A 126 19.24 6.16 -1.41
C TYR A 126 19.43 5.87 -2.91
N PHE A 127 18.50 5.15 -3.53
CA PHE A 127 18.52 4.93 -4.98
C PHE A 127 18.36 6.23 -5.75
N LEU A 128 17.44 7.11 -5.32
CA LEU A 128 17.25 8.44 -5.90
C LEU A 128 18.51 9.29 -5.75
N LYS A 129 19.11 9.30 -4.54
CA LYS A 129 20.36 9.98 -4.23
C LYS A 129 21.50 9.56 -5.15
N GLU A 130 21.73 8.26 -5.30
CA GLU A 130 22.79 7.75 -6.17
C GLU A 130 22.48 7.98 -7.65
N THR A 131 21.20 7.89 -8.05
CA THR A 131 20.81 8.17 -9.44
C THR A 131 21.06 9.63 -9.79
N TYR A 132 20.67 10.57 -8.93
CA TYR A 132 20.94 11.99 -9.13
C TYR A 132 22.44 12.26 -9.30
N LYS A 133 23.28 11.71 -8.40
CA LYS A 133 24.74 11.85 -8.49
C LYS A 133 25.32 11.28 -9.78
N ASN A 134 24.75 10.20 -10.31
CA ASN A 134 25.20 9.64 -11.59
C ASN A 134 24.81 10.52 -12.79
N ILE A 135 23.75 11.33 -12.66
CA ILE A 135 23.31 12.28 -13.69
C ILE A 135 24.17 13.55 -13.65
N THR A 136 24.48 14.05 -12.45
CA THR A 136 25.24 15.29 -12.25
C THR A 136 26.73 15.01 -12.05
N ALA A 137 27.58 15.48 -12.95
CA ALA A 137 29.04 15.34 -12.78
C ALA A 137 29.65 16.24 -11.70
N ASP A 138 28.86 17.15 -11.11
CA ASP A 138 29.33 18.16 -10.18
C ASP A 138 29.29 17.70 -8.73
N GLU A 139 30.22 18.20 -7.92
CA GLU A 139 30.21 18.03 -6.48
C GLU A 139 28.91 18.58 -5.87
N ASP A 140 28.28 17.76 -5.02
CA ASP A 140 27.07 18.09 -4.29
C ASP A 140 27.42 19.07 -3.15
N LYS A 141 27.49 20.36 -3.50
CA LYS A 141 27.80 21.45 -2.58
C LYS A 141 26.54 21.92 -1.88
N ASN A 142 26.69 22.30 -0.61
CA ASN A 142 25.66 23.01 0.13
C ASN A 142 25.39 24.36 -0.55
N LEU A 143 24.12 24.60 -0.87
CA LEU A 143 23.63 25.86 -1.40
C LEU A 143 22.57 26.42 -0.46
N LYS A 144 22.44 27.74 -0.42
CA LYS A 144 21.34 28.35 0.31
C LYS A 144 20.03 28.08 -0.42
N LEU A 145 18.94 27.85 0.32
CA LEU A 145 17.61 27.71 -0.27
C LEU A 145 17.24 28.89 -1.17
N SER A 146 17.60 30.12 -0.78
CA SER A 146 17.41 31.31 -1.61
C SER A 146 18.12 31.26 -2.97
N GLU A 147 19.26 30.57 -3.08
CA GLU A 147 19.97 30.37 -4.35
C GLU A 147 19.28 29.31 -5.21
N ILE A 148 18.82 28.21 -4.60
CA ILE A 148 18.04 27.17 -5.27
C ILE A 148 16.75 27.76 -5.84
N PHE A 149 16.03 28.57 -5.06
CA PHE A 149 14.81 29.22 -5.55
C PHE A 149 15.08 30.15 -6.72
N LYS A 150 16.19 30.91 -6.73
CA LYS A 150 16.57 31.74 -7.89
C LYS A 150 16.80 30.91 -9.15
N MET A 151 17.40 29.73 -9.03
CA MET A 151 17.56 28.81 -10.17
C MET A 151 16.20 28.35 -10.73
N ILE A 152 15.25 28.04 -9.83
CA ILE A 152 13.87 27.68 -10.19
C ILE A 152 13.16 28.87 -10.87
N GLU A 153 13.36 30.09 -10.37
CA GLU A 153 12.79 31.31 -10.97
C GLU A 153 13.30 31.57 -12.39
N GLN A 154 14.56 31.23 -12.69
CA GLN A 154 15.10 31.36 -14.04
C GLN A 154 14.46 30.39 -15.03
N CYS A 155 13.89 29.28 -14.54
CA CYS A 155 13.37 28.20 -15.37
C CYS A 155 11.84 28.01 -15.28
N ARG A 156 11.11 29.01 -14.77
CA ARG A 156 9.64 28.95 -14.56
C ARG A 156 8.89 28.45 -15.79
N ASN A 157 9.24 28.93 -16.98
CA ASN A 157 8.54 28.58 -18.22
C ASN A 157 8.58 27.08 -18.52
N GLN A 158 9.70 26.41 -18.23
CA GLN A 158 9.80 24.96 -18.38
C GLN A 158 9.01 24.25 -17.29
N LEU A 159 9.09 24.72 -16.04
CA LEU A 159 8.39 24.10 -14.90
C LEU A 159 6.85 24.23 -14.96
N LYS A 160 6.33 25.27 -15.62
CA LYS A 160 4.88 25.41 -15.91
C LYS A 160 4.33 24.26 -16.77
N THR A 161 5.19 23.51 -17.47
CA THR A 161 4.76 22.31 -18.22
C THR A 161 4.59 21.08 -17.34
N ILE A 162 5.23 21.06 -16.18
CA ILE A 162 5.16 19.97 -15.20
C ILE A 162 3.98 20.18 -14.25
N PHE A 163 3.82 21.41 -13.74
CA PHE A 163 2.83 21.72 -12.72
C PHE A 163 1.60 22.44 -13.27
N ILE A 164 0.44 22.02 -12.77
CA ILE A 164 -0.82 22.72 -12.98
C ILE A 164 -0.82 24.00 -12.13
N GLU A 165 -1.52 25.04 -12.59
CA GLU A 165 -1.68 26.26 -11.82
C GLU A 165 -2.36 25.96 -10.47
N PRO A 166 -1.76 26.37 -9.34
CA PRO A 166 -2.30 26.06 -8.03
C PRO A 166 -3.48 26.98 -7.71
N ASP A 167 -4.46 26.49 -6.96
CA ASP A 167 -5.51 27.33 -6.39
C ASP A 167 -4.95 28.31 -5.34
N ALA A 168 -5.77 29.25 -4.87
CA ALA A 168 -5.37 30.19 -3.83
C ALA A 168 -5.08 29.44 -2.51
N LEU A 169 -3.80 29.31 -2.16
CA LEU A 169 -3.38 28.66 -0.92
C LEU A 169 -3.32 29.67 0.24
N LEU A 170 -3.95 29.31 1.36
CA LEU A 170 -3.98 30.10 2.60
C LEU A 170 -3.26 29.36 3.73
N GLY A 171 -2.44 30.09 4.50
CA GLY A 171 -1.79 29.55 5.70
C GLY A 171 -0.37 29.04 5.47
N ARG A 172 0.06 28.04 6.25
CA ARG A 172 1.34 27.35 6.06
C ARG A 172 1.18 26.31 4.95
N ILE A 173 2.18 26.22 4.08
CA ILE A 173 2.15 25.37 2.89
C ILE A 173 3.40 24.50 2.84
N SER A 174 3.34 23.42 2.06
CA SER A 174 4.47 22.52 1.82
C SER A 174 5.57 23.20 0.98
N LEU A 175 6.76 22.59 0.90
CA LEU A 175 7.81 23.09 0.01
C LEU A 175 7.33 22.99 -1.44
N LEU A 176 6.71 21.87 -1.81
CA LEU A 176 6.15 21.69 -3.15
C LEU A 176 5.17 22.80 -3.52
N ASP A 177 4.19 23.09 -2.66
CA ASP A 177 3.20 24.14 -2.91
C ASP A 177 3.85 25.52 -3.06
N PHE A 178 4.90 25.80 -2.27
CA PHE A 178 5.67 27.01 -2.40
C PHE A 178 6.41 27.08 -3.75
N ILE A 179 7.03 25.98 -4.19
CA ILE A 179 7.69 25.89 -5.51
C ILE A 179 6.68 26.07 -6.63
N VAL A 180 5.52 25.43 -6.57
CA VAL A 180 4.46 25.58 -7.58
C VAL A 180 3.98 27.02 -7.63
N GLY A 181 3.75 27.65 -6.48
CA GLY A 181 3.37 29.07 -6.42
C GLY A 181 4.50 30.03 -6.87
N LEU A 182 5.77 29.68 -6.67
CA LEU A 182 6.92 30.40 -7.20
C LEU A 182 6.96 30.32 -8.73
N VAL A 183 6.71 29.12 -9.29
CA VAL A 183 6.66 28.87 -10.74
C VAL A 183 5.54 29.68 -11.41
N TRP A 184 4.38 29.75 -10.77
CA TRP A 184 3.21 30.52 -11.23
C TRP A 184 3.20 31.98 -10.76
N GLU A 185 4.30 32.46 -10.19
CA GLU A 185 4.49 33.87 -9.80
C GLU A 185 3.50 34.37 -8.73
N LYS A 186 2.85 33.46 -8.02
CA LYS A 186 1.96 33.76 -6.89
C LYS A 186 2.74 34.08 -5.62
N PHE A 187 3.96 33.56 -5.49
CA PHE A 187 4.85 33.78 -4.36
C PHE A 187 6.21 34.35 -4.77
N THR A 188 6.91 34.93 -3.80
CA THR A 188 8.30 35.40 -3.93
C THR A 188 9.20 34.65 -2.95
N THR A 189 10.48 34.48 -3.29
CA THR A 189 11.52 33.85 -2.45
C THR A 189 11.52 34.33 -0.99
N LYS A 190 11.35 35.64 -0.74
CA LYS A 190 11.31 36.25 0.60
C LYS A 190 10.15 35.76 1.49
N GLN A 191 9.10 35.20 0.88
CA GLN A 191 7.93 34.72 1.61
C GLN A 191 8.11 33.27 2.07
N PHE A 192 9.20 32.59 1.68
CA PHE A 192 9.46 31.19 2.04
C PHE A 192 9.41 30.96 3.55
N GLN A 193 10.13 31.77 4.34
CA GLN A 193 10.15 31.62 5.80
C GLN A 193 8.76 31.83 6.42
N LYS A 194 7.95 32.74 5.86
CA LYS A 194 6.59 32.99 6.34
C LYS A 194 5.66 31.79 6.09
N PHE A 195 5.81 31.15 4.93
CA PHE A 195 4.93 30.09 4.45
C PHE A 195 5.32 28.70 4.94
N VAL A 196 6.60 28.36 4.86
CA VAL A 196 7.15 27.03 5.17
C VAL A 196 7.76 26.99 6.58
N GLY A 197 8.11 28.14 7.15
CA GLY A 197 8.66 28.23 8.52
C GLY A 197 10.16 27.96 8.62
N ILE A 198 10.86 27.78 7.50
CA ILE A 198 12.31 27.51 7.44
C ILE A 198 13.05 28.76 6.95
N SER A 199 14.24 29.01 7.50
CA SER A 199 15.09 30.12 7.09
C SER A 199 15.52 29.97 5.63
N ASP A 200 15.45 31.04 4.84
CA ASP A 200 15.94 31.07 3.46
C ASP A 200 17.48 31.02 3.36
N ASN A 201 18.16 31.26 4.49
CA ASN A 201 19.60 31.08 4.68
C ASN A 201 20.00 29.65 5.07
N SER A 202 19.04 28.74 5.26
CA SER A 202 19.36 27.34 5.48
C SER A 202 20.08 26.76 4.28
N GLU A 203 21.13 25.99 4.56
CA GLU A 203 21.95 25.33 3.56
C GLU A 203 21.48 23.89 3.36
N ILE A 204 21.35 23.49 2.10
CA ILE A 204 20.96 22.14 1.70
C ILE A 204 21.66 21.78 0.39
N THR A 205 21.92 20.50 0.19
CA THR A 205 22.39 19.99 -1.10
C THR A 205 21.25 19.93 -2.12
N LEU A 206 21.57 19.93 -3.42
CA LEU A 206 20.54 19.81 -4.46
C LEU A 206 19.88 18.43 -4.45
N VAL A 207 20.64 17.40 -4.05
CA VAL A 207 20.12 16.04 -3.85
C VAL A 207 19.10 16.01 -2.72
N GLU A 208 19.44 16.55 -1.55
CA GLU A 208 18.53 16.57 -0.39
C GLU A 208 17.28 17.41 -0.69
N PHE A 209 17.44 18.51 -1.42
CA PHE A 209 16.31 19.30 -1.90
C PHE A 209 15.38 18.49 -2.82
N THR A 210 15.95 17.70 -3.74
CA THR A 210 15.20 16.79 -4.62
C THR A 210 14.44 15.72 -3.82
N ILE A 211 15.09 15.12 -2.83
CA ILE A 211 14.48 14.12 -1.94
C ILE A 211 13.35 14.74 -1.12
N TRP A 212 13.54 15.96 -0.61
CA TRP A 212 12.48 16.65 0.13
C TRP A 212 11.26 16.93 -0.76
N LEU A 213 11.45 17.43 -1.99
CA LEU A 213 10.35 17.58 -2.95
C LEU A 213 9.65 16.25 -3.25
N PHE A 214 10.41 15.17 -3.38
CA PHE A 214 9.85 13.83 -3.55
C PHE A 214 8.98 13.39 -2.36
N HIS A 215 9.42 13.62 -1.12
CA HIS A 215 8.62 13.31 0.07
C HIS A 215 7.33 14.14 0.16
N ASP A 216 7.37 15.42 -0.24
CA ASP A 216 6.16 16.25 -0.31
C ASP A 216 5.17 15.69 -1.35
N LEU A 217 5.65 15.27 -2.52
CA LEU A 217 4.82 14.61 -3.55
C LEU A 217 4.21 13.30 -3.05
N GLN A 218 4.97 12.49 -2.32
CA GLN A 218 4.47 11.25 -1.71
C GLN A 218 3.43 11.53 -0.61
N THR A 219 3.63 12.58 0.17
CA THR A 219 2.65 13.02 1.17
C THR A 219 1.34 13.43 0.49
N LEU A 220 1.39 14.16 -0.63
CA LEU A 220 0.19 14.48 -1.40
C LEU A 220 -0.53 13.24 -1.92
N LYS A 221 0.20 12.22 -2.39
CA LYS A 221 -0.41 10.95 -2.81
C LYS A 221 -1.16 10.26 -1.65
N ILE A 222 -0.57 10.24 -0.46
CA ILE A 222 -1.21 9.67 0.74
C ILE A 222 -2.49 10.45 1.09
N LEU A 223 -2.45 11.78 1.07
CA LEU A 223 -3.62 12.63 1.34
C LEU A 223 -4.73 12.44 0.28
N ALA A 224 -4.36 12.32 -0.99
CA ALA A 224 -5.29 12.06 -2.08
C ALA A 224 -5.84 10.62 -2.08
N GLY A 225 -5.06 9.65 -1.60
CA GLY A 225 -5.49 8.26 -1.40
C GLY A 225 -6.55 8.16 -0.30
N ASN A 226 -6.29 8.79 0.86
CA ASN A 226 -7.23 8.79 2.00
C ASN A 226 -8.58 9.45 1.68
N THR A 227 -8.63 10.42 0.75
CA THR A 227 -9.87 11.09 0.34
C THR A 227 -10.73 10.28 -0.64
N ARG A 228 -10.21 9.18 -1.21
CA ARG A 228 -11.00 8.24 -2.05
C ARG A 228 -11.63 7.09 -1.25
N GLU A 229 -11.21 6.91 -0.01
CA GLU A 229 -11.70 5.86 0.90
C GLU A 229 -12.68 6.38 1.97
N SER A 230 -13.09 7.66 1.90
CA SER A 230 -14.08 8.31 2.78
C SER A 230 -15.34 8.74 2.03
#